data_AF-A0A5C4MW59-F1
#
_entry.id   AF-A0A5C4MW59-F1
#
_cell.length_a   1.000
_cell.length_b   1.000
_cell.length_c   1.000
_cell.angle_alpha   90.00
_cell.angle_beta   90.00
_cell.angle_gamma   90.00
#
_symmetry.space_group_name_H-M   'P 1'
#
loop_
_entity.id
_entity.type
_entity.pdbx_description
1 polymer ?
#
loop_
_entity_poly.entity_id
_entity_poly.type
_entity_poly.pdbx_seq_one_letter_code
_entity_poly.pdbx_strand_id
1 'polypeptide(L)'
;MSPEEIEAAFEDVFDQAIVFHGFADFMRDYDVIVHATSDPRTGTSPENLRYRFRHCVRANITTAVPPEVWAASLDDRLTDYESGVDLDGYVWGVKWQVLYPGIKLEQDSREATEWSGRIQLPMHQAIIETNGHNVDLIFSALEVTTLPPGWSPFTVGHGGPDWKIPLP
;
A
#
# COMPACT_ATOMS: atom_id res chain seq x y z
N MET A 1 -11.92 -13.47 -0.85
CA MET A 1 -11.62 -13.60 -2.28
C MET A 1 -10.79 -14.87 -2.46
N SER A 2 -11.06 -15.66 -3.51
CA SER A 2 -10.17 -16.74 -3.96
C SER A 2 -8.87 -16.16 -4.56
N PRO A 3 -7.82 -16.95 -4.79
CA PRO A 3 -6.62 -16.48 -5.48
C PRO A 3 -6.90 -15.81 -6.83
N GLU A 4 -7.81 -16.38 -7.63
CA GLU A 4 -8.19 -15.84 -8.93
C GLU A 4 -8.94 -14.49 -8.80
N GLU A 5 -9.79 -14.36 -7.79
CA GLU A 5 -10.47 -13.09 -7.48
C GLU A 5 -9.47 -12.03 -6.97
N ILE A 6 -8.43 -12.44 -6.25
CA ILE A 6 -7.34 -11.55 -5.80
C ILE A 6 -6.55 -11.04 -7.01
N GLU A 7 -6.16 -11.92 -7.92
CA GLU A 7 -5.45 -11.54 -9.15
C GLU A 7 -6.27 -10.60 -10.01
N ALA A 8 -7.56 -10.90 -10.22
CA ALA A 8 -8.46 -10.01 -10.96
C ALA A 8 -8.52 -8.61 -10.32
N ALA A 9 -8.64 -8.54 -8.99
CA ALA A 9 -8.65 -7.26 -8.27
C ALA A 9 -7.33 -6.49 -8.38
N PHE A 10 -6.19 -7.17 -8.57
CA PHE A 10 -4.89 -6.55 -8.81
C PHE A 10 -4.77 -5.98 -10.22
N GLU A 11 -5.26 -6.69 -11.22
CA GLU A 11 -5.29 -6.23 -12.61
C GLU A 11 -6.20 -4.99 -12.79
N ASP A 12 -7.31 -4.92 -12.04
CA ASP A 12 -8.24 -3.78 -12.07
C ASP A 12 -7.59 -2.44 -11.69
N VAL A 13 -6.45 -2.46 -10.99
CA VAL A 13 -5.70 -1.27 -10.56
C VAL A 13 -4.31 -1.16 -11.19
N PHE A 14 -4.08 -1.88 -12.29
CA PHE A 14 -2.91 -1.68 -13.11
C PHE A 14 -2.81 -0.22 -13.60
N ASP A 15 -1.60 0.35 -13.54
CA ASP A 15 -1.29 1.72 -14.00
C ASP A 15 -2.10 2.82 -13.28
N GLN A 16 -2.44 2.58 -12.01
CA GLN A 16 -3.09 3.56 -11.13
C GLN A 16 -2.09 4.22 -10.17
N ALA A 17 -2.56 5.00 -9.19
CA ALA A 17 -1.69 5.66 -8.21
C ALA A 17 -1.94 5.13 -6.80
N ILE A 18 -0.88 4.78 -6.05
CA ILE A 18 -0.96 4.56 -4.61
C ILE A 18 -0.77 5.89 -3.90
N VAL A 19 -1.72 6.27 -3.06
CA VAL A 19 -1.70 7.53 -2.27
C VAL A 19 -1.37 7.30 -0.79
N PHE A 20 -1.52 6.07 -0.30
CA PHE A 20 -1.17 5.67 1.06
C PHE A 20 -0.96 4.16 1.13
N HIS A 21 -0.04 3.72 1.98
CA HIS A 21 0.02 2.34 2.42
C HIS A 21 0.58 2.22 3.84
N GLY A 22 0.12 1.22 4.59
CA GLY A 22 0.58 0.99 5.96
C GLY A 22 -0.32 0.02 6.72
N PHE A 23 0.08 -0.35 7.93
CA PHE A 23 -0.82 -1.09 8.80
C PHE A 23 -2.06 -0.25 9.15
N ALA A 24 -3.22 -0.91 9.20
CA ALA A 24 -4.44 -0.35 9.73
C ALA A 24 -4.24 0.12 11.18
N ASP A 25 -5.10 1.00 11.67
CA ASP A 25 -5.02 1.58 13.02
C ASP A 25 -4.98 0.54 14.16
N PHE A 26 -5.58 -0.64 13.96
CA PHE A 26 -5.52 -1.79 14.87
C PHE A 26 -4.32 -2.73 14.63
N MET A 27 -3.36 -2.35 13.79
CA MET A 27 -2.02 -2.94 13.63
C MET A 27 -1.95 -4.41 13.16
N ARG A 28 -3.03 -4.96 12.59
CA ARG A 28 -3.07 -6.37 12.11
C ARG A 28 -3.19 -6.50 10.59
N ASP A 29 -3.99 -5.64 9.99
CA ASP A 29 -4.25 -5.67 8.55
C ASP A 29 -3.41 -4.58 7.89
N TYR A 30 -3.04 -4.75 6.63
CA TYR A 30 -2.28 -3.77 5.88
C TYR A 30 -3.18 -3.14 4.82
N ASP A 31 -3.25 -1.82 4.80
CA ASP A 31 -4.04 -1.08 3.82
C ASP A 31 -3.11 -0.53 2.73
N VAL A 32 -3.55 -0.65 1.49
CA VAL A 32 -3.05 0.09 0.34
C VAL A 32 -4.22 0.87 -0.24
N ILE A 33 -4.05 2.18 -0.40
CA ILE A 33 -5.09 3.05 -0.95
C ILE A 33 -4.68 3.46 -2.34
N VAL A 34 -5.50 3.04 -3.30
CA VAL A 34 -5.32 3.31 -4.72
C VAL A 34 -6.28 4.42 -5.11
N HIS A 35 -5.75 5.47 -5.72
CA HIS A 35 -6.52 6.44 -6.47
C HIS A 35 -6.70 5.90 -7.89
N ALA A 36 -7.89 5.36 -8.15
CA ALA A 36 -8.25 4.75 -9.42
C ALA A 36 -8.89 5.81 -10.33
N THR A 37 -8.25 6.08 -11.45
CA THR A 37 -8.72 6.96 -12.52
C THR A 37 -9.20 6.13 -13.70
N SER A 38 -10.36 6.48 -14.25
CA SER A 38 -10.82 5.92 -15.53
C SER A 38 -10.26 6.72 -16.70
N ASP A 39 -10.31 6.18 -17.93
CA ASP A 39 -10.03 6.97 -19.14
C ASP A 39 -10.88 8.25 -19.09
N PRO A 40 -10.27 9.46 -19.13
CA PRO A 40 -11.00 10.73 -19.06
C PRO A 40 -12.13 10.86 -20.09
N ARG A 41 -12.07 10.10 -21.19
CA ARG A 41 -13.10 10.05 -22.24
C ARG A 41 -14.39 9.34 -21.82
N THR A 42 -14.37 8.50 -20.78
CA THR A 42 -15.56 7.78 -20.31
C THR A 42 -16.42 8.61 -19.37
N GLY A 43 -15.88 9.72 -18.83
CA GLY A 43 -16.58 10.60 -17.90
C GLY A 43 -16.82 9.99 -16.52
N THR A 44 -16.22 8.84 -16.21
CA THR A 44 -16.27 8.23 -14.88
C THR A 44 -15.37 8.99 -13.92
N SER A 45 -15.94 9.41 -12.77
CA SER A 45 -15.18 10.09 -11.73
C SER A 45 -14.11 9.16 -11.13
N PRO A 46 -12.92 9.68 -10.78
CA PRO A 46 -11.95 8.92 -10.01
C PRO A 46 -12.50 8.47 -8.66
N GLU A 47 -12.06 7.31 -8.20
CA GLU A 47 -12.41 6.74 -6.90
C GLU A 47 -11.16 6.44 -6.07
N ASN A 48 -11.31 6.48 -4.74
CA ASN A 48 -10.28 5.97 -3.83
C ASN A 48 -10.70 4.59 -3.35
N LEU A 49 -9.92 3.57 -3.70
CA LEU A 49 -10.15 2.19 -3.32
C LEU A 49 -9.18 1.79 -2.22
N ARG A 50 -9.68 1.15 -1.16
CA ARG A 50 -8.86 0.53 -0.13
C ARG A 50 -8.75 -0.96 -0.41
N TYR A 51 -7.51 -1.39 -0.62
CA TYR A 51 -7.08 -2.78 -0.67
C TYR A 51 -6.59 -3.17 0.72
N ARG A 52 -7.42 -3.86 1.48
CA ARG A 52 -7.10 -4.33 2.83
C ARG A 52 -6.64 -5.78 2.80
N PHE A 53 -5.34 -5.96 3.05
CA PHE A 53 -4.67 -7.24 3.20
C PHE A 53 -4.82 -7.72 4.65
N ARG A 54 -5.77 -8.63 4.88
CA ARG A 54 -6.18 -9.08 6.22
C ARG A 54 -5.24 -10.13 6.80
N HIS A 55 -5.06 -10.03 8.13
CA HIS A 55 -4.14 -10.87 8.90
C HIS A 55 -2.73 -10.83 8.28
N CYS A 56 -2.24 -9.62 8.01
CA CYS A 56 -0.94 -9.40 7.41
C CYS A 56 0.14 -9.71 8.44
N VAL A 57 0.90 -10.79 8.22
CA VAL A 57 1.94 -11.26 9.15
C VAL A 57 3.31 -10.70 8.83
N ARG A 58 3.50 -10.16 7.62
CA ARG A 58 4.74 -9.51 7.19
C ARG A 58 4.43 -8.42 6.18
N ALA A 59 5.03 -7.25 6.40
CA ALA A 59 5.16 -6.20 5.40
C ALA A 59 6.63 -5.79 5.30
N ASN A 60 7.25 -6.07 4.17
CA ASN A 60 8.61 -5.64 3.86
C ASN A 60 8.56 -4.49 2.85
N ILE A 61 9.26 -3.39 3.13
CA ILE A 61 9.27 -2.19 2.30
C ILE A 61 10.71 -1.83 1.97
N THR A 62 10.98 -1.64 0.69
CA THR A 62 12.28 -1.14 0.20
C THR A 62 12.04 0.04 -0.73
N THR A 63 13.02 0.93 -0.86
CA THR A 63 12.92 2.02 -1.83
C THR A 63 13.07 1.47 -3.25
N ALA A 64 12.24 1.96 -4.17
CA ALA A 64 12.40 1.76 -5.61
C ALA A 64 13.27 2.87 -6.25
N VAL A 65 13.52 3.94 -5.50
CA VAL A 65 14.30 5.09 -5.95
C VAL A 65 15.80 4.76 -5.88
N PRO A 66 16.56 4.93 -6.97
CA PRO A 66 17.99 4.64 -7.00
C PRO A 66 18.79 5.45 -5.97
N PRO A 67 19.90 4.92 -5.42
CA PRO A 67 20.68 5.59 -4.38
C PRO A 67 21.12 7.03 -4.72
N GLU A 68 21.50 7.29 -5.96
CA GLU A 68 21.89 8.62 -6.46
C GLU A 68 20.73 9.60 -6.49
N VAL A 69 19.53 9.14 -6.88
CA VAL A 69 18.31 9.94 -6.83
C VAL A 69 17.91 10.16 -5.37
N TRP A 70 17.99 9.13 -4.52
CA TRP A 70 17.70 9.24 -3.10
C TRP A 70 18.57 10.30 -2.42
N ALA A 71 19.87 10.33 -2.73
CA ALA A 71 20.79 11.34 -2.21
C ALA A 71 20.41 12.77 -2.63
N ALA A 72 19.94 12.96 -3.87
CA ALA A 72 19.39 14.23 -4.33
C ALA A 72 18.02 14.55 -3.70
N SER A 73 17.31 13.54 -3.19
CA SER A 73 15.95 13.66 -2.68
C SER A 73 15.84 14.03 -1.19
N LEU A 74 16.95 14.41 -0.55
CA LEU A 74 17.02 14.69 0.89
C LEU A 74 16.68 16.14 1.26
N ASP A 75 16.49 17.03 0.30
CA ASP A 75 16.09 18.41 0.56
C ASP A 75 14.63 18.45 1.05
N ASP A 76 14.39 19.01 2.25
CA ASP A 76 13.05 19.08 2.86
C ASP A 76 12.01 19.77 1.96
N ARG A 77 12.44 20.66 1.05
CA ARG A 77 11.54 21.30 0.08
C ARG A 77 10.90 20.29 -0.88
N LEU A 78 11.54 19.14 -1.11
CA LEU A 78 10.95 18.07 -1.92
C LEU A 78 9.76 17.38 -1.24
N THR A 79 9.48 17.65 0.04
CA THR A 79 8.27 17.18 0.74
C THR A 79 7.02 18.00 0.47
N ASP A 80 7.18 19.12 -0.23
CA ASP A 80 6.10 19.97 -0.70
C ASP A 80 6.20 20.15 -2.22
N TYR A 81 5.07 20.04 -2.93
CA TYR A 81 5.10 20.04 -4.38
C TYR A 81 5.53 21.39 -4.95
N GLU A 82 4.96 22.48 -4.44
CA GLU A 82 5.18 23.83 -5.00
C GLU A 82 6.64 24.27 -4.84
N SER A 83 7.28 23.92 -3.72
CA SER A 83 8.69 24.23 -3.47
C SER A 83 9.68 23.21 -4.04
N GLY A 84 9.22 21.99 -4.36
CA GLY A 84 10.06 20.89 -4.82
C GLY A 84 10.04 20.62 -6.33
N VAL A 85 9.01 21.03 -7.07
CA VAL A 85 8.78 20.63 -8.47
C VAL A 85 9.93 20.98 -9.43
N ASP A 86 10.66 22.07 -9.16
CA ASP A 86 11.76 22.55 -9.98
C ASP A 86 13.16 22.14 -9.43
N LEU A 87 13.21 21.31 -8.39
CA LEU A 87 14.46 20.80 -7.80
C LEU A 87 14.84 19.44 -8.40
N ASP A 88 16.14 19.12 -8.35
CA ASP A 88 16.62 17.78 -8.66
C ASP A 88 16.15 16.76 -7.61
N GLY A 89 15.93 15.53 -8.03
CA GLY A 89 15.57 14.41 -7.16
C GLY A 89 14.12 13.94 -7.31
N TYR A 90 13.70 13.10 -6.38
CA TYR A 90 12.35 12.56 -6.26
C TYR A 90 11.50 13.51 -5.41
N VAL A 91 10.43 14.07 -5.98
CA VAL A 91 9.55 15.02 -5.30
C VAL A 91 8.51 14.27 -4.45
N TRP A 92 8.79 14.05 -3.16
CA TRP A 92 7.86 13.43 -2.20
C TRP A 92 6.52 14.16 -2.09
N GLY A 93 6.52 15.48 -2.28
CA GLY A 93 5.37 16.36 -2.18
C GLY A 93 4.25 16.09 -3.19
N VAL A 94 4.50 15.26 -4.21
CA VAL A 94 3.44 14.76 -5.08
C VAL A 94 2.43 13.89 -4.33
N LYS A 95 2.84 13.26 -3.20
CA LYS A 95 1.96 12.47 -2.30
C LYS A 95 1.28 11.27 -2.95
N TRP A 96 1.90 10.71 -3.99
CA TRP A 96 1.51 9.45 -4.60
C TRP A 96 2.70 8.77 -5.27
N GLN A 97 2.57 7.49 -5.58
CA GLN A 97 3.53 6.71 -6.36
C GLN A 97 2.78 5.91 -7.43
N VAL A 98 3.38 5.78 -8.61
CA VAL A 98 2.78 5.06 -9.75
C VAL A 98 2.74 3.58 -9.41
N LEU A 99 1.57 2.97 -9.52
CA LEU A 99 1.37 1.53 -9.39
C LEU A 99 1.67 0.84 -10.73
N TYR A 100 2.95 0.79 -11.07
CA TYR A 100 3.46 0.16 -12.28
C TYR A 100 4.75 -0.62 -11.99
N PRO A 101 4.85 -1.90 -12.40
CA PRO A 101 3.91 -2.67 -13.24
C PRO A 101 2.65 -3.19 -12.54
N GLY A 102 2.37 -2.81 -11.28
CA GLY A 102 1.13 -3.19 -10.58
C GLY A 102 1.36 -4.07 -9.36
N ILE A 103 0.33 -4.83 -8.98
CA ILE A 103 0.38 -5.80 -7.89
C ILE A 103 0.38 -7.21 -8.48
N LYS A 104 1.23 -8.10 -7.96
CA LYS A 104 1.31 -9.50 -8.38
C LYS A 104 1.09 -10.42 -7.21
N LEU A 105 0.36 -11.51 -7.44
CA LEU A 105 0.25 -12.63 -6.51
C LEU A 105 1.39 -13.62 -6.81
N GLU A 106 2.29 -13.82 -5.84
CA GLU A 106 3.40 -14.78 -5.99
C GLU A 106 2.88 -16.21 -5.74
N GLN A 107 2.95 -17.03 -6.79
CA GLN A 107 2.35 -18.38 -6.80
C GLN A 107 3.15 -19.36 -5.93
N ASP A 108 4.48 -19.27 -5.93
CA ASP A 108 5.37 -20.24 -5.29
C ASP A 108 6.04 -19.66 -4.02
N SER A 109 5.25 -18.91 -3.23
CA SER A 109 5.75 -18.30 -1.99
C SER A 109 6.02 -19.34 -0.90
N ARG A 110 7.32 -19.62 -0.69
CA ARG A 110 7.78 -20.45 0.43
C ARG A 110 7.37 -19.87 1.77
N GLU A 111 7.50 -18.55 1.95
CA GLU A 111 7.17 -17.89 3.21
C GLU A 111 5.67 -17.94 3.51
N ALA A 112 4.80 -17.71 2.52
CA ALA A 112 3.36 -17.86 2.70
C ALA A 112 2.99 -19.30 3.08
N THR A 113 3.59 -20.29 2.40
CA THR A 113 3.39 -21.72 2.72
C THR A 113 3.79 -22.06 4.16
N GLU A 114 4.94 -21.57 4.62
CA GLU A 114 5.40 -21.77 5.99
C GLU A 114 4.43 -21.15 7.01
N TRP A 115 3.95 -19.93 6.76
CA TRP A 115 2.95 -19.29 7.63
C TRP A 115 1.63 -20.06 7.64
N SER A 116 1.14 -20.49 6.48
CA SER A 116 -0.07 -21.29 6.39
C SER A 116 -0.03 -22.54 7.25
N GLY A 117 1.10 -23.25 7.25
CA GLY A 117 1.30 -24.42 8.10
C GLY A 117 1.30 -24.08 9.59
N ARG A 118 1.91 -22.95 9.99
CA ARG A 118 2.02 -22.56 11.41
C ARG A 118 0.70 -22.15 12.03
N ILE A 119 -0.12 -21.39 11.30
CA ILE A 119 -1.36 -20.81 11.83
C ILE A 119 -2.63 -21.48 11.28
N GLN A 120 -2.49 -22.51 10.43
CA GLN A 120 -3.59 -23.28 9.85
C GLN A 120 -4.61 -22.38 9.11
N LEU A 121 -4.10 -21.41 8.35
CA LEU A 121 -4.88 -20.45 7.56
C LEU A 121 -4.23 -20.29 6.18
N PRO A 122 -4.98 -20.25 5.07
CA PRO A 122 -4.40 -19.91 3.76
C PRO A 122 -3.72 -18.55 3.80
N MET A 123 -2.49 -18.50 3.28
CA MET A 123 -1.67 -17.29 3.20
C MET A 123 -1.18 -17.13 1.77
N HIS A 124 -0.99 -15.89 1.37
CA HIS A 124 -0.61 -15.44 0.05
C HIS A 124 0.50 -14.41 0.16
N GLN A 125 1.29 -14.28 -0.89
CA GLN A 125 2.28 -13.22 -1.01
C GLN A 125 1.89 -12.26 -2.13
N ALA A 126 1.83 -10.96 -1.81
CA ALA A 126 1.63 -9.91 -2.80
C ALA A 126 2.91 -9.09 -2.97
N ILE A 127 3.36 -8.93 -4.21
CA ILE A 127 4.46 -8.05 -4.60
C ILE A 127 3.86 -6.81 -5.26
N ILE A 128 4.11 -5.65 -4.68
CA ILE A 128 3.64 -4.36 -5.17
C ILE A 128 4.87 -3.57 -5.60
N GLU A 129 4.95 -3.26 -6.88
CA GLU A 129 6.05 -2.49 -7.47
C GLU A 129 5.56 -1.08 -7.81
N THR A 130 6.32 -0.07 -7.37
CA THR A 130 6.01 1.34 -7.65
C THR A 130 7.29 2.12 -7.94
N ASN A 131 7.17 3.39 -8.32
CA ASN A 131 8.33 4.27 -8.50
C ASN A 131 8.88 4.88 -7.19
N GLY A 132 8.19 4.73 -6.05
CA GLY A 132 8.65 5.21 -4.74
C GLY A 132 9.14 4.07 -3.86
N HIS A 133 8.26 3.10 -3.60
CA HIS A 133 8.52 1.96 -2.74
C HIS A 133 8.12 0.64 -3.40
N ASN A 134 8.92 -0.40 -3.17
CA ASN A 134 8.51 -1.78 -3.39
C ASN A 134 7.97 -2.34 -2.08
N VAL A 135 6.79 -2.95 -2.11
CA VAL A 135 6.11 -3.50 -0.94
C VAL A 135 5.85 -4.99 -1.15
N ASP A 136 6.26 -5.80 -0.18
CA ASP A 136 6.11 -7.25 -0.21
C ASP A 136 5.35 -7.72 1.03
N LEU A 137 4.16 -8.28 0.84
CA LEU A 137 3.18 -8.58 1.90
C LEU A 137 2.92 -10.08 2.01
N ILE A 138 2.79 -10.61 3.22
CA ILE A 138 2.23 -11.94 3.49
C ILE A 138 0.92 -11.78 4.24
N PHE A 139 -0.18 -12.23 3.65
CA PHE A 139 -1.54 -11.98 4.12
C PHE A 139 -2.46 -13.17 3.84
N SER A 140 -3.64 -13.20 4.44
CA SER A 140 -4.58 -14.33 4.29
C SER A 140 -5.76 -14.06 3.36
N ALA A 141 -6.24 -12.83 3.31
CA ALA A 141 -7.40 -12.46 2.52
C ALA A 141 -7.32 -11.00 2.08
N LEU A 142 -7.87 -10.71 0.91
CA LEU A 142 -8.04 -9.35 0.40
C LEU A 142 -9.50 -8.92 0.55
N GLU A 143 -9.69 -7.67 0.96
CA GLU A 143 -10.96 -6.96 0.94
C GLU A 143 -10.76 -5.63 0.19
N VAL A 144 -11.59 -5.37 -0.82
CA VAL A 144 -11.56 -4.12 -1.59
C VAL A 144 -12.83 -3.32 -1.31
N THR A 145 -12.67 -2.05 -0.93
CA THR A 145 -13.79 -1.16 -0.60
C THR A 145 -13.55 0.25 -1.12
N THR A 146 -14.56 0.90 -1.70
CA THR A 146 -14.52 2.34 -2.02
C THR A 146 -14.54 3.17 -0.74
N LEU A 147 -13.67 4.17 -0.67
CA LEU A 147 -13.56 5.09 0.46
C LEU A 147 -14.37 6.37 0.22
N PRO A 148 -15.12 6.85 1.23
CA PRO A 148 -15.79 8.14 1.12
C PRO A 148 -14.80 9.30 1.19
N PRO A 149 -15.16 10.49 0.65
CA PRO A 149 -14.38 11.70 0.83
C PRO A 149 -14.13 12.03 2.31
N GLY A 150 -12.92 12.49 2.63
CA GLY A 150 -12.52 12.86 4.00
C GLY A 150 -12.17 11.68 4.91
N TRP A 151 -12.19 10.44 4.40
CA TRP A 151 -11.71 9.29 5.14
C TRP A 151 -10.23 9.46 5.54
N SER A 152 -9.84 8.96 6.73
CA SER A 152 -8.47 9.05 7.27
C SER A 152 -7.97 7.67 7.70
N PRO A 153 -6.71 7.29 7.39
CA PRO A 153 -6.16 5.96 7.74
C PRO A 153 -6.10 5.67 9.24
N PHE A 154 -5.80 6.69 10.03
CA PHE A 154 -5.82 6.63 11.48
C PHE A 154 -6.11 8.01 12.05
N THR A 155 -6.52 8.04 13.32
CA THR A 155 -6.61 9.29 14.09
C THR A 155 -5.96 9.07 15.44
N VAL A 156 -5.21 10.08 15.91
CA VAL A 156 -4.58 10.02 17.23
C VAL A 156 -5.55 10.64 18.24
N GLY A 157 -6.19 9.80 19.04
CA GLY A 157 -7.04 10.24 20.14
C GLY A 157 -6.22 10.84 21.30
N HIS A 158 -6.81 11.77 22.04
CA HIS A 158 -6.14 12.48 23.16
C HIS A 158 -5.73 11.58 24.34
N GLY A 159 -6.26 10.36 24.45
CA GLY A 159 -6.11 9.50 25.65
C GLY A 159 -4.99 8.47 25.60
N GLY A 160 -4.38 8.22 24.43
CA GLY A 160 -3.41 7.14 24.25
C GLY A 160 -3.98 5.72 24.56
N PRO A 161 -3.16 4.67 24.45
CA PRO A 161 -3.56 3.33 24.87
C PRO A 161 -3.61 3.19 26.39
N ASP A 162 -4.56 2.41 26.92
CA ASP A 162 -4.64 2.08 28.35
C ASP A 162 -3.54 1.07 28.74
N TRP A 163 -2.43 1.58 29.24
CA TRP A 163 -1.25 0.81 29.64
C TRP A 163 -1.44 -0.02 30.92
N LYS A 164 -2.62 0.00 31.54
CA LYS A 164 -2.91 -0.77 32.76
C LYS A 164 -3.10 -2.26 32.51
N ILE A 165 -3.26 -2.67 31.26
CA ILE A 165 -3.42 -4.08 30.89
C ILE A 165 -2.05 -4.64 30.47
N PRO A 166 -1.52 -5.66 31.16
CA PRO A 166 -0.28 -6.32 30.74
C PRO A 166 -0.42 -6.87 29.33
N LEU A 167 0.59 -6.61 28.48
CA LEU A 167 0.69 -7.24 27.17
C LEU A 167 1.17 -8.69 27.33
N PRO A 168 0.65 -9.62 26.51
CA PRO A 168 1.01 -11.04 26.55
C PRO A 168 2.47 -11.33 26.16
#